data_AF-A0A0B8P9C3-F1
#
_entry.id   AF-A0A0B8P9C3-F1
#
_cell.length_a   1.000
_cell.length_b   1.000
_cell.length_c   1.000
_cell.angle_alpha   90.00
_cell.angle_beta   90.00
_cell.angle_gamma   90.00
#
_symmetry.space_group_name_H-M   'P 1'
#
loop_
_entity.id
_entity.type
_entity.pdbx_description
1 polymer ?
#
loop_
_entity_poly.entity_id
_entity_poly.type
_entity_poly.pdbx_seq_one_letter_code
_entity_poly.pdbx_strand_id
1 'polypeptide(L)' 'MALKPTIYKFRVNLADTNQNKFDDFNLTVALHPSETKERMLLVW' A
#
# COMPACT_ATOMS: atom_id res chain seq x y z
N MET A 1 -10.45 -21.85 4.48
CA MET A 1 -9.92 -21.40 5.78
C MET A 1 -9.19 -20.09 5.55
N ALA A 2 -9.56 -19.02 6.24
CA ALA A 2 -8.85 -17.73 6.12
C ALA A 2 -7.52 -17.85 6.87
N LEU A 3 -6.45 -18.06 6.12
CA LEU A 3 -5.07 -18.01 6.63
C LEU A 3 -4.78 -16.57 7.09
N LYS A 4 -4.03 -16.41 8.19
CA LYS A 4 -3.75 -15.11 8.82
C LYS A 4 -3.09 -14.16 7.80
N PRO A 5 -3.73 -13.05 7.41
CA PRO A 5 -3.14 -12.11 6.46
C PRO A 5 -1.96 -11.38 7.08
N THR A 6 -0.98 -11.03 6.24
CA THR A 6 0.17 -10.23 6.68
C THR A 6 -0.17 -8.76 6.52
N ILE A 7 -0.15 -8.00 7.63
CA ILE A 7 -0.46 -6.57 7.60
C ILE A 7 0.80 -5.76 7.32
N TYR A 8 0.75 -4.93 6.29
CA TYR A 8 1.78 -3.97 5.94
C TYR A 8 1.28 -2.55 6.23
N LYS A 9 2.18 -1.70 6.74
CA LYS A 9 1.93 -0.28 6.95
C LYS A 9 2.86 0.51 6.04
N PHE A 10 2.27 1.29 5.14
CA PHE A 10 3.00 2.14 4.21
C PHE A 10 2.83 3.60 4.61
N ARG A 11 3.94 4.33 4.58
CA ARG A 11 3.95 5.79 4.65
C ARG A 11 4.37 6.29 3.29
N VAL A 12 3.44 6.93 2.58
CA VAL A 12 3.66 7.45 1.24
C VAL A 12 3.56 8.96 1.31
N ASN A 13 4.66 9.63 1.04
CA ASN A 13 4.69 11.07 0.87
C ASN A 13 4.54 11.37 -0.62
N LEU A 14 3.45 12.04 -1.00
CA LEU A 14 3.22 12.54 -2.34
C LEU A 14 3.74 13.97 -2.39
N ALA A 15 4.78 14.20 -3.18
CA ALA A 15 5.30 15.52 -3.47
C ALA A 15 5.17 15.79 -4.97
N ASP A 16 4.00 16.27 -5.40
CA ASP A 16 3.75 16.65 -6.78
C ASP A 16 3.93 18.16 -6.96
N THR A 17 5.11 18.56 -7.42
CA THR A 17 5.45 19.97 -7.67
C THR A 17 4.64 20.56 -8.83
N ASN A 18 4.18 19.72 -9.78
CA ASN A 18 3.44 20.18 -10.95
C ASN A 18 2.07 20.74 -10.58
N GLN A 19 1.37 20.12 -9.64
CA GLN A 19 0.10 20.59 -9.08
C GLN A 19 0.27 21.26 -7.72
N ASN A 20 1.50 21.43 -7.25
CA ASN A 20 1.85 21.96 -5.93
C ASN A 20 1.12 21.24 -4.77
N LYS A 21 0.97 19.92 -4.91
CA LYS A 21 0.29 19.05 -3.94
C LYS A 21 1.32 18.28 -3.13
N PHE A 22 1.19 18.38 -1.81
CA PHE A 22 2.06 17.72 -0.86
C PHE A 22 1.20 17.04 0.20
N ASP A 23 1.09 15.72 0.10
CA ASP A 23 0.21 14.92 0.96
C ASP A 23 1.00 13.77 1.61
N ASP A 24 0.62 13.42 2.84
CA ASP A 24 1.15 12.27 3.56
C ASP A 24 0.06 11.22 3.76
N PHE A 25 0.26 10.04 3.18
CA PHE A 25 -0.68 8.93 3.26
C PHE A 25 -0.13 7.85 4.17
N ASN A 26 -0.86 7.55 5.25
CA ASN A 26 -0.60 6.42 6.12
C ASN A 26 -1.55 5.27 5.73
N LEU A 27 -1.08 4.38 4.87
CA LEU A 27 -1.86 3.27 4.32
C LEU A 27 -1.60 2.00 5.12
N THR A 28 -2.65 1.21 5.38
CA THR A 28 -2.54 -0.13 5.96
C THR A 28 -3.13 -1.13 4.99
N VAL A 29 -2.31 -2.06 4.49
CA VAL A 29 -2.69 -3.05 3.49
C VAL A 29 -2.55 -4.44 4.09
N ALA A 30 -3.57 -5.27 3.93
CA ALA A 30 -3.52 -6.67 4.32
C ALA A 30 -3.20 -7.53 3.10
N LEU A 31 -2.06 -8.21 3.12
CA LEU A 31 -1.72 -9.19 2.09
C LEU A 31 -2.49 -10.48 2.35
N HIS A 32 -3.40 -10.84 1.44
CA HIS A 32 -4.06 -12.13 1.49
C HIS A 32 -3.03 -13.22 1.15
N PRO A 33 -3.05 -14.38 1.83
CA PRO A 33 -2.08 -15.47 1.63
C PRO A 33 -2.06 -16.07 0.21
N SER A 34 -3.09 -15.83 -0.61
CA SER A 34 -3.09 -16.21 -2.03
C SER A 34 -2.52 -15.13 -2.96
N GLU A 35 -2.15 -13.96 -2.44
CA GLU A 35 -1.57 -12.87 -3.19
C GLU A 35 -0.04 -12.88 -3.06
N THR A 36 0.66 -12.55 -4.15
CA THR A 36 2.10 -12.32 -4.12
C THR A 36 2.40 -10.87 -3.76
N LYS A 37 3.57 -10.61 -3.17
CA LYS A 37 3.99 -9.24 -2.82
C LYS A 37 4.02 -8.31 -4.03
N GLU A 38 4.44 -8.82 -5.18
CA GLU A 38 4.47 -8.08 -6.44
C GLU A 38 3.07 -7.68 -6.90
N ARG A 39 2.08 -8.59 -6.77
CA ARG A 39 0.67 -8.28 -7.07
C ARG A 39 0.12 -7.21 -6.12
N MET A 40 0.43 -7.29 -4.83
CA MET A 40 0.02 -6.28 -3.85
C MET A 40 0.58 -4.89 -4.14
N LEU A 41 1.78 -4.80 -4.73
CA LEU A 41 2.44 -3.54 -5.08
C LEU A 41 2.06 -3.00 -6.46
N LEU A 42 1.65 -3.87 -7.40
CA LEU A 42 1.30 -3.50 -8.78
C LEU A 42 -0.20 -3.31 -9.02
N VAL A 43 -1.05 -3.98 -8.24
CA VAL A 43 -2.50 -3.74 -8.21
C VAL A 43 -2.77 -2.77 -7.06
N TRP A 44 -2.35 -1.52 -7.24
CA TRP A 44 -2.88 -0.33 -6.55
C TRP A 44 -2.48 0.90 -7.35
#